data_AF-A0A2J7TBL9-F1
#
_entry.id   AF-A0A2J7TBL9-F1
#
_cell.length_a   1.000
_cell.length_b   1.000
_cell.length_c   1.000
_cell.angle_alpha   90.00
_cell.angle_beta   90.00
_cell.angle_gamma   90.00
#
_symmetry.space_group_name_H-M   'P 1'
#
loop_
_entity.id
_entity.type
_entity.pdbx_description
1 polymer ?
#
loop_
_entity_poly.entity_id
_entity_poly.type
_entity_poly.pdbx_seq_one_letter_code
_entity_poly.pdbx_strand_id
1 'polypeptide(L)'
;MGDSITEFWKPAHPEFFGEGYLNRGVSGQTTAQMLVRFRQDVIALKPAVVHILGGTNDFGGNGGPTTLEAIKNNIASMVELATANEIRVVLGSVPPAGYFPWRPSIQDPAQHIVELND
;
A
#
# COMPACT_ATOMS: atom_id res chain seq x y z
N MET A 1 6.50 0.94 -1.38
CA MET A 1 5.52 1.97 -1.02
C MET A 1 4.34 1.25 -0.40
N GLY A 2 3.94 1.59 0.82
CA GLY A 2 2.88 0.86 1.49
C GLY A 2 2.53 1.39 2.87
N ASP A 3 1.85 0.55 3.64
CA ASP A 3 1.39 0.82 5.00
C ASP A 3 2.34 0.22 6.06
N SER A 4 1.81 -0.17 7.22
CA SER A 4 2.52 -0.83 8.32
C SER A 4 3.21 -2.13 7.90
N ILE A 5 2.61 -2.90 6.98
CA ILE A 5 3.20 -4.16 6.49
C ILE A 5 4.53 -3.86 5.80
N THR A 6 4.55 -2.79 4.99
CA THR A 6 5.79 -2.34 4.36
C THR A 6 6.74 -1.72 5.38
N GLU A 7 6.25 -0.86 6.29
CA GLU A 7 7.10 -0.17 7.27
C GLU A 7 7.89 -1.16 8.13
N PHE A 8 7.19 -2.14 8.70
CA PHE A 8 7.78 -3.12 9.61
C PHE A 8 8.60 -4.20 8.90
N TRP A 9 8.59 -4.26 7.56
CA TRP A 9 9.50 -5.13 6.83
C TRP A 9 10.97 -4.73 7.05
N LYS A 10 11.27 -3.42 7.14
CA LYS A 10 12.66 -2.97 7.37
C LYS A 10 13.24 -3.42 8.71
N PRO A 11 12.59 -3.23 9.87
CA PRO A 11 13.11 -3.75 11.12
C PRO A 11 13.11 -5.28 11.19
N ALA A 12 12.23 -5.97 10.47
CA ALA A 12 12.21 -7.44 10.41
C ALA A 12 13.37 -8.03 9.57
N HIS A 13 13.74 -7.36 8.47
CA HIS A 13 14.78 -7.80 7.53
C HIS A 13 15.67 -6.62 7.11
N PRO A 14 16.45 -6.04 8.03
CA PRO A 14 17.24 -4.84 7.75
C PRO A 14 18.26 -5.03 6.62
N GLU A 15 18.80 -6.23 6.46
CA GLU A 15 19.73 -6.61 5.40
C GLU A 15 19.15 -6.47 3.98
N PHE A 16 17.83 -6.60 3.83
CA PHE A 16 17.16 -6.37 2.57
C PHE A 16 17.13 -4.88 2.20
N PHE A 17 17.17 -3.99 3.20
CA PHE A 17 17.04 -2.54 3.03
C PHE A 17 18.39 -1.84 3.28
N GLY A 18 19.22 -1.74 2.24
CA GLY A 18 20.49 -1.01 2.30
C GLY A 18 21.22 -0.93 0.95
N GLU A 19 21.01 -1.93 0.09
CA GLU A 19 21.68 -2.06 -1.22
C GLU A 19 20.73 -1.78 -2.39
N GLY A 20 20.02 -0.65 -2.36
CA GLY A 20 19.17 -0.19 -3.48
C GLY A 20 17.67 -0.32 -3.27
N TYR A 21 17.22 -0.84 -2.12
CA TYR A 21 15.81 -0.84 -1.73
C TYR A 21 15.50 0.22 -0.68
N LEU A 22 14.52 1.07 -0.98
CA LEU A 22 14.04 2.11 -0.08
C LEU A 22 12.71 1.72 0.53
N ASN A 23 12.66 1.69 1.87
CA ASN A 23 11.40 1.55 2.58
C ASN A 23 10.65 2.89 2.61
N ARG A 24 9.38 2.87 2.16
CA ARG A 24 8.44 3.99 2.19
C ARG A 24 7.08 3.53 2.72
N GLY A 25 7.09 2.64 3.70
CA GLY A 25 5.92 2.25 4.48
C GLY A 25 5.59 3.30 5.54
N VAL A 26 4.30 3.53 5.80
CA VAL A 26 3.84 4.37 6.92
C VAL A 26 2.63 3.71 7.58
N SER A 27 2.76 3.36 8.86
CA SER A 27 1.74 2.65 9.61
C SER A 27 0.39 3.34 9.60
N GLY A 28 -0.65 2.53 9.43
CA GLY A 28 -2.05 2.97 9.48
C GLY A 28 -2.54 3.71 8.23
N GLN A 29 -1.68 4.00 7.24
CA GLN A 29 -2.10 4.75 6.06
C GLN A 29 -2.94 3.94 5.09
N THR A 30 -3.91 4.64 4.48
CA THR A 30 -4.75 4.13 3.39
C THR A 30 -4.17 4.43 2.01
N THR A 31 -4.72 3.83 0.96
CA THR A 31 -4.34 4.09 -0.44
C THR A 31 -4.48 5.57 -0.82
N ALA A 32 -5.46 6.29 -0.28
CA ALA A 32 -5.64 7.72 -0.53
C ALA A 32 -4.45 8.55 -0.02
N GLN A 33 -3.96 8.24 1.19
CA GLN A 33 -2.79 8.92 1.77
C GLN A 33 -1.50 8.53 1.05
N MET A 34 -1.37 7.26 0.65
CA MET A 34 -0.27 6.79 -0.19
C MET A 34 -0.20 7.55 -1.52
N LEU A 35 -1.35 7.75 -2.19
CA LEU A 35 -1.45 8.51 -3.43
C LEU A 35 -0.98 9.97 -3.25
N VAL A 36 -1.44 10.65 -2.19
CA VAL A 36 -1.05 12.04 -1.89
C VAL A 36 0.47 12.18 -1.75
N ARG A 37 1.14 11.23 -1.07
CA ARG A 37 2.59 11.28 -0.88
C ARG A 37 3.40 10.62 -2.01
N PHE A 38 2.75 10.02 -3.01
CA PHE A 38 3.43 9.23 -4.04
C PHE A 38 4.48 10.04 -4.81
N ARG A 39 4.21 11.32 -5.07
CA ARG A 39 5.18 12.20 -5.73
C ARG A 39 6.45 12.40 -4.91
N GLN A 40 6.32 12.66 -3.61
CA GLN A 40 7.46 12.87 -2.71
C GLN A 40 8.23 11.57 -2.47
N ASP A 41 7.50 10.49 -2.20
CA ASP A 41 8.09 9.27 -1.66
C ASP A 41 8.43 8.23 -2.73
N VAL A 42 8.04 8.46 -3.99
CA VAL A 42 8.40 7.60 -5.13
C VAL A 42 9.01 8.44 -6.25
N ILE A 43 8.24 9.34 -6.86
CA ILE A 43 8.68 10.04 -8.09
C ILE A 43 9.95 10.86 -7.86
N ALA A 44 10.00 11.64 -6.78
CA ALA A 44 11.15 12.51 -6.50
C ALA A 44 12.47 11.72 -6.25
N LEU A 45 12.36 10.44 -5.90
CA LEU A 45 13.50 9.56 -5.66
C LEU A 45 14.01 8.89 -6.94
N LYS A 46 13.26 8.99 -8.04
CA LYS A 46 13.59 8.43 -9.36
C LYS A 46 14.02 6.94 -9.31
N PRO A 47 13.27 6.05 -8.65
CA PRO A 47 13.63 4.64 -8.58
C PRO A 47 13.42 3.95 -9.94
N ALA A 48 14.18 2.89 -10.21
CA ALA A 48 13.97 2.06 -11.41
C ALA A 48 12.68 1.21 -11.32
N VAL A 49 12.22 0.91 -10.10
CA VAL A 49 11.04 0.09 -9.80
C VAL A 49 10.36 0.61 -8.53
N VAL A 50 9.03 0.60 -8.50
CA VAL A 50 8.24 0.75 -7.27
C VAL A 50 7.41 -0.50 -7.01
N HIS A 51 7.54 -1.06 -5.80
CA HIS A 51 6.60 -2.06 -5.28
C HIS A 51 5.49 -1.34 -4.49
N ILE A 52 4.23 -1.60 -4.84
CA ILE A 52 3.05 -0.98 -4.22
C ILE A 52 2.23 -2.08 -3.53
N LEU A 53 2.04 -1.95 -2.22
CA LEU A 53 1.18 -2.82 -1.41
C LEU A 53 0.37 -1.93 -0.46
N GLY A 54 -0.95 -1.91 -0.62
CA GLY A 54 -1.85 -1.09 0.19
C GLY A 54 -3.31 -1.48 -0.01
N GLY A 55 -4.15 -1.15 0.97
CA GLY A 55 -5.58 -1.50 0.99
C GLY A 55 -6.05 -2.04 2.34
N THR A 56 -5.15 -2.60 3.17
CA THR A 56 -5.48 -3.16 4.49
C THR A 56 -6.19 -2.13 5.38
N ASN A 57 -5.65 -0.93 5.47
CA ASN A 57 -6.19 0.14 6.33
C ASN A 57 -7.42 0.83 5.74
N ASP A 58 -7.60 0.73 4.42
CA ASP A 58 -8.82 1.19 3.75
C ASP A 58 -10.00 0.33 4.22
N PHE A 59 -9.86 -1.00 4.22
CA PHE A 59 -10.85 -1.93 4.80
C PHE A 59 -10.93 -1.84 6.32
N GLY A 60 -9.83 -1.48 6.99
CA GLY A 60 -9.84 -1.12 8.41
C GLY A 60 -10.59 0.19 8.71
N GLY A 61 -11.01 0.96 7.70
CA GLY A 61 -11.72 2.22 7.90
C GLY A 61 -10.87 3.31 8.55
N ASN A 62 -9.54 3.24 8.43
CA ASN A 62 -8.64 4.23 9.05
C ASN A 62 -8.79 5.62 8.43
N GLY A 63 -9.19 5.69 7.16
CA GLY A 63 -9.47 6.93 6.43
C GLY A 63 -10.94 7.34 6.42
N GLY A 64 -11.81 6.65 7.17
CA GLY A 64 -13.26 6.77 7.06
C GLY A 64 -13.87 5.85 5.99
N PRO A 65 -15.18 6.02 5.68
CA PRO A 65 -15.87 5.20 4.69
C PRO A 65 -15.22 5.30 3.30
N THR A 66 -15.06 4.17 2.63
CA THR A 66 -14.48 4.06 1.29
C THR A 66 -15.13 2.90 0.54
N THR A 67 -14.85 2.77 -0.75
CA THR A 67 -15.33 1.67 -1.61
C THR A 67 -14.14 0.91 -2.20
N LEU A 68 -14.36 -0.36 -2.57
CA LEU A 68 -13.35 -1.15 -3.30
C LEU A 68 -12.89 -0.43 -4.58
N GLU A 69 -13.84 0.20 -5.29
CA GLU A 69 -13.55 0.99 -6.49
C GLU A 69 -12.61 2.17 -6.18
N ALA A 70 -12.85 2.92 -5.10
CA ALA A 70 -11.98 4.03 -4.71
C ALA A 70 -10.56 3.54 -4.36
N ILE A 71 -10.43 2.39 -3.70
CA ILE A 71 -9.13 1.76 -3.39
C ILE A 71 -8.41 1.38 -4.70
N LYS A 72 -9.10 0.68 -5.61
CA LYS A 72 -8.55 0.29 -6.92
C LYS A 72 -8.17 1.52 -7.76
N ASN A 73 -8.98 2.59 -7.75
CA ASN A 73 -8.69 3.84 -8.45
C ASN A 73 -7.44 4.54 -7.89
N ASN A 74 -7.26 4.58 -6.56
CA ASN A 74 -6.05 5.15 -5.98
C ASN A 74 -4.79 4.38 -6.40
N ILE A 75 -4.86 3.05 -6.44
CA ILE A 75 -3.75 2.20 -6.91
C ILE A 75 -3.49 2.42 -8.40
N ALA A 76 -4.54 2.44 -9.23
CA ALA A 76 -4.44 2.73 -10.65
C ALA A 76 -3.79 4.09 -10.91
N SER A 77 -4.20 5.14 -10.18
CA SER A 77 -3.56 6.46 -10.28
C SER A 77 -2.08 6.44 -9.89
N MET A 78 -1.68 5.68 -8.86
CA MET A 78 -0.25 5.52 -8.54
C MET A 78 0.51 4.78 -9.65
N VAL A 79 -0.10 3.77 -10.29
CA VAL A 79 0.47 3.05 -11.44
C VAL A 79 0.66 3.99 -12.63
N GLU A 80 -0.35 4.78 -12.97
CA GLU A 80 -0.31 5.77 -14.05
C GLU A 80 0.78 6.82 -13.78
N LEU A 81 0.84 7.35 -12.56
CA LEU A 81 1.88 8.29 -12.13
C LEU A 81 3.29 7.70 -12.23
N ALA A 82 3.50 6.45 -11.82
CA ALA A 82 4.78 5.78 -11.95
C ALA A 82 5.16 5.58 -13.42
N THR A 83 4.23 5.09 -14.23
CA THR A 83 4.41 4.85 -15.66
C THR A 83 4.76 6.13 -16.41
N ALA A 84 4.07 7.24 -16.12
CA ALA A 84 4.34 8.55 -16.70
C ALA A 84 5.71 9.14 -16.32
N ASN A 85 6.35 8.60 -15.27
CA ASN A 85 7.70 8.97 -14.84
C ASN A 85 8.74 7.87 -15.13
N GLU A 86 8.41 6.93 -16.03
CA GLU A 86 9.30 5.83 -16.48
C GLU A 86 9.72 4.89 -15.33
N ILE A 87 8.91 4.78 -14.29
CA ILE A 87 9.13 3.89 -13.14
C ILE A 87 8.34 2.59 -13.37
N ARG A 88 9.03 1.45 -13.39
CA ARG A 88 8.37 0.14 -13.49
C ARG A 88 7.58 -0.17 -12.21
N VAL A 89 6.41 -0.76 -12.34
CA VAL A 89 5.55 -1.06 -11.20
C VAL A 89 5.51 -2.57 -10.93
N VAL A 90 5.59 -2.94 -9.66
CA VAL A 90 5.24 -4.26 -9.15
C VAL A 90 4.10 -4.07 -8.17
N LEU A 91 2.95 -4.70 -8.43
CA LEU A 91 1.81 -4.71 -7.51
C LEU A 91 1.95 -5.90 -6.56
N GLY A 92 1.86 -5.63 -5.26
CA GLY A 92 1.84 -6.64 -4.21
C GLY A 92 0.41 -6.94 -3.79
N SER A 93 0.09 -8.22 -3.64
CA SER A 93 -1.18 -8.65 -3.05
C SER A 93 -1.21 -8.27 -1.57
N VAL A 94 -2.39 -7.81 -1.11
CA VAL A 94 -2.61 -7.58 0.32
C VAL A 94 -2.62 -8.94 1.03
N PRO A 95 -1.81 -9.15 2.08
CA PRO A 95 -1.79 -10.41 2.81
C PRO A 95 -3.14 -10.71 3.46
N PRO A 96 -3.50 -12.00 3.62
CA PRO A 96 -4.75 -12.38 4.28
C PRO A 96 -4.86 -11.82 5.70
N ALA A 97 -6.06 -11.35 6.06
CA ALA A 97 -6.40 -10.98 7.42
C ALA A 97 -7.81 -11.49 7.74
N GLY A 98 -7.94 -12.28 8.82
CA GLY A 98 -9.23 -12.74 9.32
C GLY A 98 -9.90 -11.79 10.31
N TYR A 99 -9.14 -10.82 10.84
CA TYR A 99 -9.60 -9.91 11.89
C TYR A 99 -8.69 -8.67 12.01
N PHE A 100 -9.28 -7.52 12.35
CA PHE A 100 -8.55 -6.28 12.64
C PHE A 100 -8.69 -5.89 14.12
N PRO A 101 -7.67 -6.12 14.98
CA PRO A 101 -7.76 -5.86 16.41
C PRO A 101 -8.02 -4.40 16.78
N TRP A 102 -7.58 -3.46 15.95
CA TRP A 102 -7.83 -2.02 16.17
C TRP A 102 -9.25 -1.60 15.76
N ARG A 103 -9.96 -2.43 14.99
CA ARG A 103 -11.32 -2.19 14.46
C ARG A 103 -12.18 -3.47 14.52
N PRO A 104 -12.52 -3.96 15.72
CA PRO A 104 -13.23 -5.23 15.89
C PRO A 104 -14.63 -5.28 15.27
N SER A 105 -15.21 -4.12 14.94
CA SER A 105 -16.53 -4.00 14.31
C SER A 105 -16.55 -4.39 12.84
N ILE A 106 -15.39 -4.44 12.17
CA ILE A 106 -15.31 -4.90 10.78
C ILE A 106 -15.50 -6.42 10.76
N GLN A 107 -16.59 -6.85 10.15
CA GLN A 107 -16.86 -8.26 9.90
C GLN A 107 -16.19 -8.70 8.60
N ASP A 108 -15.67 -9.92 8.60
CA ASP A 108 -15.08 -10.61 7.45
C ASP A 108 -14.11 -9.78 6.58
N PRO A 109 -12.97 -9.31 7.13
CA PRO A 109 -11.95 -8.63 6.33
C PRO A 109 -11.32 -9.51 5.25
N ALA A 110 -11.43 -10.84 5.35
CA ALA A 110 -10.82 -11.76 4.42
C ALA A 110 -11.46 -11.68 3.03
N GLN A 111 -12.80 -11.62 2.96
CA GLN A 111 -13.50 -11.50 1.67
C GLN A 111 -13.08 -10.23 0.91
N HIS A 112 -13.04 -9.09 1.59
CA HIS A 112 -12.62 -7.83 0.97
C HIS A 112 -11.18 -7.88 0.43
N ILE A 113 -10.28 -8.58 1.13
CA ILE A 113 -8.89 -8.75 0.69
C ILE A 113 -8.81 -9.63 -0.56
N VAL A 114 -9.63 -10.68 -0.65
CA VAL A 114 -9.73 -11.51 -1.87
C VAL A 114 -10.20 -10.66 -3.05
N GLU A 115 -11.29 -9.90 -2.89
CA GLU A 115 -11.86 -9.06 -3.95
C GLU A 115 -10.90 -7.95 -4.45
N LEU A 116 -10.01 -7.46 -3.56
CA LEU A 116 -8.98 -6.50 -3.95
C LEU A 116 -7.85 -7.14 -4.75
N ASN A 117 -7.49 -8.38 -4.44
CA ASN A 117 -6.37 -9.10 -5.04
C ASN A 117 -6.71 -9.74 -6.41
N ASP A 118 -8.00 -9.85 -6.74
CA ASP A 118 -8.52 -10.26 -8.07
C ASP A 118 -8.53 -9.10 -9.09
#